data_AF-A0A832ZII9-F1
#
_entry.id   AF-A0A832ZII9-F1
#
_cell.length_a   1.000
_cell.length_b   1.000
_cell.length_c   1.000
_cell.angle_alpha   90.00
_cell.angle_beta   90.00
_cell.angle_gamma   90.00
#
_symmetry.space_group_name_H-M   'P 1'
#
loop_
_entity.id
_entity.type
_entity.pdbx_description
1 polymer ?
#
loop_
_entity_poly.entity_id
_entity_poly.type
_entity_poly.pdbx_seq_one_letter_code
_entity_poly.pdbx_strand_id
1 'polypeptide(L)'
;MVYQYIKERTKEFAEEEKKKRYKYLGKEVIDYGDPGLDSIPEFYGIANAIWRDWKEGEISTKTALGRLALLKLLTYKTKNKKIQDIPDEELEEVRKFIDYVIQIIKNESRRKGEPEEERKAEDSA
;
A
#
# COMPACT_ATOMS: atom_id res chain seq x y z
N MET A 1 11.98 -6.17 -15.76
CA MET A 1 11.31 -7.45 -15.43
C MET A 1 9.90 -7.25 -14.86
N VAL A 2 9.68 -6.35 -13.89
CA VAL A 2 8.34 -6.06 -13.34
C VAL A 2 7.32 -5.62 -14.41
N TYR A 3 7.71 -4.77 -15.35
CA TYR A 3 6.82 -4.25 -16.40
C TYR A 3 6.34 -5.32 -17.39
N GLN A 4 7.18 -6.31 -17.71
CA GLN A 4 6.83 -7.45 -18.58
C GLN A 4 5.88 -8.41 -17.85
N TYR A 5 6.17 -8.71 -16.58
CA TYR A 5 5.33 -9.56 -15.73
C TYR A 5 3.91 -9.02 -15.55
N ILE A 6 3.77 -7.70 -15.35
CA ILE A 6 2.47 -7.02 -15.27
C ILE A 6 1.72 -7.18 -16.60
N LYS A 7 2.38 -6.90 -17.72
CA LYS A 7 1.77 -6.91 -19.05
C LYS A 7 1.33 -8.30 -19.51
N GLU A 8 2.04 -9.35 -19.12
CA GLU A 8 1.75 -10.74 -19.47
C GLU A 8 0.65 -11.37 -18.60
N ARG A 9 0.39 -10.84 -17.39
CA ARG A 9 -0.60 -11.38 -16.44
C ARG A 9 -1.81 -10.50 -16.18
N THR A 10 -1.85 -9.27 -16.69
CA THR A 10 -3.04 -8.43 -16.64
C THR A 10 -4.17 -9.03 -17.48
N LYS A 11 -5.14 -9.64 -16.81
CA LYS A 11 -6.44 -9.95 -17.40
C LYS A 11 -7.25 -8.65 -17.50
N GLU A 12 -7.79 -8.34 -18.68
CA GLU A 12 -8.74 -7.23 -18.81
C GLU A 12 -10.09 -7.65 -18.24
N PHE A 13 -10.52 -7.01 -17.16
CA PHE A 13 -11.82 -7.26 -16.51
C PHE A 13 -12.85 -6.19 -16.89
N ALA A 14 -14.11 -6.60 -16.99
CA ALA A 14 -15.24 -5.72 -17.28
C ALA A 14 -15.54 -4.73 -16.12
N GLU A 15 -16.15 -3.59 -16.44
CA GLU A 15 -16.46 -2.47 -15.52
C GLU A 15 -17.23 -2.88 -14.25
N GLU A 16 -18.11 -3.88 -14.37
CA GLU A 16 -18.95 -4.36 -13.27
C GLU A 16 -18.21 -5.34 -12.34
N GLU A 17 -17.27 -6.14 -12.87
CA GLU A 17 -16.40 -6.99 -12.06
C GLU A 17 -15.36 -6.17 -11.30
N LYS A 18 -14.84 -5.13 -11.96
CA LYS A 18 -14.03 -4.07 -11.36
C LYS A 18 -14.72 -3.51 -10.10
N LYS A 19 -15.97 -3.04 -10.22
CA LYS A 19 -16.78 -2.49 -9.11
C LYS A 19 -16.98 -3.41 -7.90
N LYS A 20 -17.04 -4.72 -8.10
CA LYS A 20 -17.24 -5.70 -7.02
C LYS A 20 -15.95 -6.09 -6.29
N ARG A 21 -14.79 -5.93 -6.94
CA ARG A 21 -13.47 -6.23 -6.38
C ARG A 21 -12.85 -5.02 -5.63
N TYR A 22 -13.34 -3.81 -5.88
CA TYR A 22 -12.89 -2.53 -5.28
C TYR A 22 -13.28 -2.29 -3.81
N LYS A 23 -12.74 -3.05 -2.85
CA LYS A 23 -12.99 -2.67 -1.45
C LYS A 23 -11.87 -3.01 -0.47
N TYR A 24 -10.78 -2.25 -0.46
CA TYR A 24 -9.96 -2.07 0.75
C TYR A 24 -9.33 -0.66 0.83
N LEU A 25 -9.32 -0.06 2.02
CA LEU A 25 -8.73 1.25 2.39
C LEU A 25 -9.29 2.53 1.72
N GLY A 26 -10.38 2.44 0.97
CA GLY A 26 -11.11 3.61 0.47
C GLY A 26 -10.46 4.32 -0.73
N LYS A 27 -9.76 3.59 -1.63
CA LYS A 27 -9.39 4.05 -2.98
C LYS A 27 -9.11 2.87 -3.93
N GLU A 28 -9.16 3.14 -5.24
CA GLU A 28 -9.05 2.16 -6.34
C GLU A 28 -7.60 1.69 -6.57
N VAL A 29 -7.35 0.39 -6.44
CA VAL A 29 -6.09 -0.28 -6.82
C VAL A 29 -6.44 -1.50 -7.69
N ILE A 30 -5.61 -1.80 -8.70
CA ILE A 30 -5.80 -2.93 -9.61
C ILE A 30 -5.31 -4.21 -8.91
N ASP A 31 -6.23 -5.14 -8.64
CA ASP A 31 -5.97 -6.43 -7.98
C ASP A 31 -5.41 -7.48 -8.97
N TYR A 32 -4.51 -8.34 -8.51
CA TYR A 32 -3.90 -9.41 -9.32
C TYR A 32 -4.44 -10.82 -8.99
N GLY A 33 -5.16 -10.98 -7.87
CA GLY A 33 -5.68 -12.27 -7.39
C GLY A 33 -7.09 -12.20 -6.80
N ASP A 34 -7.27 -12.80 -5.61
CA ASP A 34 -8.49 -12.59 -4.82
C ASP A 34 -8.44 -11.19 -4.19
N PRO A 35 -9.59 -10.53 -3.91
CA PRO A 35 -9.58 -9.18 -3.36
C PRO A 35 -8.74 -9.09 -2.07
N GLY A 36 -7.61 -8.38 -2.13
CA GLY A 36 -6.87 -7.88 -0.98
C GLY A 36 -5.69 -8.72 -0.50
N LEU A 37 -4.50 -8.12 -0.64
CA LEU A 37 -3.26 -8.32 0.13
C LEU A 37 -2.81 -9.78 0.26
N ASP A 38 -2.97 -10.56 -0.80
CA ASP A 38 -2.61 -11.98 -0.82
C ASP A 38 -1.26 -12.26 -1.47
N SER A 39 -0.63 -11.24 -2.08
CA SER A 39 0.62 -11.39 -2.82
C SER A 39 1.55 -10.18 -2.69
N ILE A 40 2.85 -10.43 -2.81
CA ILE A 40 3.90 -9.40 -2.74
C ILE A 40 3.65 -8.21 -3.71
N PRO A 41 3.26 -8.41 -4.99
CA PRO A 41 2.99 -7.31 -5.91
C PRO A 41 1.86 -6.38 -5.45
N GLU A 42 0.84 -6.88 -4.75
CA GLU A 42 -0.26 -6.06 -4.25
C GLU A 42 0.19 -5.09 -3.16
N PHE A 43 1.06 -5.52 -2.25
CA PHE A 43 1.65 -4.62 -1.26
C PHE A 43 2.43 -3.48 -1.92
N TYR A 44 3.27 -3.79 -2.91
CA TYR A 44 4.00 -2.77 -3.67
C TYR A 44 3.05 -1.84 -4.45
N GLY A 45 2.01 -2.39 -5.08
CA GLY A 45 1.01 -1.63 -5.82
C GLY A 45 0.28 -0.63 -4.92
N ILE A 46 -0.16 -1.07 -3.74
CA ILE A 46 -0.88 -0.23 -2.79
C ILE A 46 0.04 0.84 -2.19
N ALA A 47 1.26 0.48 -1.79
CA ALA A 47 2.23 1.45 -1.27
C ALA A 47 2.55 2.56 -2.29
N ASN A 48 2.72 2.20 -3.57
CA ASN A 48 2.93 3.16 -4.65
C ASN A 48 1.69 4.03 -4.91
N ALA A 49 0.49 3.46 -4.86
CA ALA A 49 -0.75 4.20 -5.02
C ALA A 49 -0.92 5.25 -3.90
N ILE A 50 -0.66 4.87 -2.64
CA ILE A 50 -0.70 5.79 -1.49
C ILE A 50 0.33 6.92 -1.67
N TRP A 51 1.56 6.59 -2.08
CA TRP A 51 2.58 7.61 -2.32
C TRP A 51 2.17 8.59 -3.43
N ARG A 52 1.63 8.09 -4.54
CA ARG A 52 1.17 8.92 -5.66
C ARG A 52 0.03 9.84 -5.24
N ASP A 53 -1.01 9.29 -4.60
CA ASP A 53 -2.15 10.07 -4.11
C ASP A 53 -1.68 11.20 -3.17
N TRP A 54 -0.74 10.89 -2.28
CA TRP A 54 -0.17 11.90 -1.38
C TRP A 54 0.65 12.94 -2.14
N LYS A 55 1.46 12.51 -3.12
CA LYS A 55 2.30 13.40 -3.93
C LYS A 55 1.47 14.38 -4.75
N GLU A 56 0.33 13.92 -5.27
CA GLU A 56 -0.65 14.70 -6.03
C GLU A 56 -1.55 15.57 -5.13
N GLY A 57 -1.47 15.41 -3.79
CA GLY A 57 -2.26 16.17 -2.83
C GLY A 57 -3.69 15.67 -2.65
N GLU A 58 -4.01 14.50 -3.22
CA GLU A 58 -5.31 13.84 -3.11
C GLU A 58 -5.60 13.32 -1.69
N ILE A 59 -4.56 13.04 -0.91
CA ILE A 59 -4.66 12.65 0.51
C ILE A 59 -3.64 13.40 1.36
N SER A 60 -4.00 13.68 2.61
CA SER A 60 -3.09 14.35 3.56
C SER A 60 -1.93 13.44 3.97
N THR A 61 -0.87 14.05 4.51
CA THR A 61 0.26 13.33 5.11
C THR A 61 -0.20 12.38 6.21
N LYS A 62 -1.10 12.83 7.10
CA LYS A 62 -1.68 11.98 8.15
C LYS A 62 -2.37 10.74 7.58
N THR A 63 -3.20 10.92 6.55
CA THR A 63 -3.90 9.82 5.87
C THR A 63 -2.93 8.86 5.19
N ALA A 64 -1.92 9.38 4.48
CA ALA A 64 -0.93 8.55 3.80
C ALA A 64 -0.12 7.69 4.79
N LEU A 65 0.35 8.29 5.88
CA LEU A 65 1.09 7.59 6.92
C LEU A 65 0.25 6.52 7.63
N GLY A 66 -1.01 6.84 7.97
CA GLY A 66 -1.93 5.86 8.56
C GLY A 66 -2.19 4.66 7.64
N ARG A 67 -2.41 4.90 6.34
CA ARG A 67 -2.61 3.83 5.35
C ARG A 67 -1.36 2.96 5.18
N LEU A 68 -0.16 3.54 5.14
CA LEU A 68 1.09 2.79 5.06
C LEU A 68 1.37 1.98 6.33
N ALA A 69 1.05 2.52 7.51
CA ALA A 69 1.18 1.78 8.77
C ALA A 69 0.28 0.55 8.81
N LEU A 70 -0.98 0.69 8.38
CA LEU A 70 -1.91 -0.44 8.27
C LEU A 70 -1.46 -1.45 7.21
N LEU A 71 -0.98 -0.97 6.06
CA LEU A 71 -0.40 -1.84 5.01
C LEU A 71 0.77 -2.66 5.55
N LYS A 72 1.68 -2.02 6.32
CA LYS A 72 2.80 -2.70 6.98
C LYS A 72 2.29 -3.75 7.97
N LEU A 73 1.28 -3.44 8.78
CA LEU A 73 0.69 -4.39 9.73
C LEU A 73 0.15 -5.65 9.03
N LEU A 74 -0.39 -5.50 7.83
CA LEU A 74 -0.95 -6.62 7.05
C LEU A 74 0.11 -7.50 6.38
N THR A 75 1.40 -7.13 6.45
CA THR A 75 2.53 -8.00 6.05
C THR A 75 2.86 -9.06 7.10
N TYR A 76 2.24 -9.03 8.28
CA TYR A 76 2.45 -10.05 9.32
C TYR A 76 1.45 -11.19 9.18
N LYS A 77 1.93 -12.43 9.09
CA LYS A 77 1.12 -13.66 9.00
C LYS A 77 0.11 -13.85 10.13
N THR A 78 0.35 -13.23 11.29
CA THR A 78 -0.57 -13.22 12.42
C THR A 78 -1.78 -12.31 12.19
N LYS A 79 -1.63 -11.29 11.34
CA LYS A 79 -2.64 -10.28 11.01
C LYS A 79 -3.29 -10.52 9.65
N ASN A 80 -2.59 -11.21 8.74
CA ASN A 80 -3.10 -11.59 7.44
C ASN A 80 -2.87 -13.08 7.17
N LYS A 81 -3.97 -13.83 7.16
CA LYS A 81 -3.97 -15.29 6.93
C LYS A 81 -3.83 -15.67 5.46
N LYS A 82 -3.90 -14.73 4.53
CA LYS A 82 -3.75 -15.01 3.09
C LYS A 82 -2.30 -15.18 2.64
N ILE A 83 -1.36 -14.64 3.41
CA ILE A 83 0.07 -14.63 3.10
C ILE A 83 0.84 -15.76 3.81
N GLN A 84 0.18 -16.83 4.29
CA GLN A 84 0.88 -17.89 5.04
C GLN A 84 1.97 -18.55 4.20
N ASP A 85 1.71 -18.72 2.90
CA ASP A 85 2.59 -19.42 1.97
C ASP A 85 3.73 -18.54 1.42
N ILE A 86 3.71 -17.23 1.71
CA ILE A 86 4.76 -16.31 1.30
C ILE A 86 5.97 -16.44 2.25
N PRO A 87 7.21 -16.55 1.75
CA PRO A 87 8.40 -16.54 2.60
C PRO A 87 8.51 -15.27 3.45
N ASP A 88 8.97 -15.42 4.70
CA ASP A 88 9.11 -14.28 5.62
C ASP A 88 10.15 -13.26 5.13
N GLU A 89 11.16 -13.70 4.37
CA GLU A 89 12.16 -12.85 3.75
C GLU A 89 11.54 -11.90 2.71
N GLU A 90 10.64 -12.40 1.85
CA GLU A 90 9.91 -11.57 0.89
C GLU A 90 9.00 -10.56 1.59
N LEU A 91 8.32 -10.98 2.67
CA LEU A 91 7.50 -10.08 3.48
C LEU A 91 8.34 -9.01 4.18
N GLU A 92 9.58 -9.32 4.55
CA GLU A 92 10.52 -8.36 5.14
C GLU A 92 10.98 -7.33 4.11
N GLU A 93 11.22 -7.72 2.86
CA GLU A 93 11.51 -6.77 1.77
C GLU A 93 10.34 -5.80 1.53
N VAL A 94 9.10 -6.29 1.60
CA VAL A 94 7.91 -5.43 1.53
C VAL A 94 7.87 -4.44 2.69
N ARG A 95 8.15 -4.88 3.93
CA ARG A 95 8.19 -3.97 5.09
C ARG A 95 9.24 -2.88 4.92
N LYS A 96 10.44 -3.23 4.47
CA LYS A 96 11.53 -2.27 4.19
C LYS A 96 11.11 -1.25 3.13
N PHE A 97 10.41 -1.68 2.09
CA PHE A 97 9.90 -0.78 1.07
C PHE A 97 8.83 0.18 1.62
N ILE A 98 7.87 -0.34 2.40
CA ILE A 98 6.86 0.50 3.04
C ILE A 98 7.51 1.52 3.98
N ASP A 99 8.51 1.10 4.76
CA ASP A 99 9.28 1.99 5.63
C ASP A 99 10.03 3.06 4.84
N TYR A 100 10.63 2.70 3.70
CA TYR A 100 11.25 3.66 2.81
C TYR A 100 10.24 4.73 2.32
N VAL A 101 9.06 4.31 1.85
CA VAL A 101 8.01 5.23 1.40
C VAL A 101 7.56 6.15 2.54
N ILE A 102 7.36 5.61 3.75
CA ILE A 102 7.03 6.39 4.95
C ILE A 102 8.10 7.47 5.21
N GLN A 103 9.38 7.12 5.11
CA GLN A 103 10.48 8.08 5.32
C GLN A 103 10.50 9.17 4.25
N ILE A 104 10.26 8.83 2.98
CA ILE A 104 10.14 9.83 1.90
C ILE A 104 9.02 10.83 2.22
N ILE A 105 7.82 10.35 2.56
CA ILE A 105 6.67 11.20 2.88
C ILE A 105 6.98 12.11 4.07
N LYS A 106 7.53 11.57 5.17
CA LYS A 106 7.91 12.37 6.35
C LYS A 106 8.93 13.45 6.04
N ASN A 107 9.97 13.11 5.28
CA ASN A 107 11.03 14.05 4.92
C ASN A 107 10.54 15.16 4.00
N GLU A 108 9.73 14.83 3.01
CA GLU A 108 9.15 15.81 2.11
C GLU A 108 8.08 16.69 2.79
N SER A 109 7.20 16.12 3.60
CA SER A 109 6.24 16.87 4.44
C SER A 109 6.97 17.88 5.34
N ARG A 110 8.08 17.47 5.97
CA ARG A 110 8.92 18.37 6.76
C ARG A 110 9.51 19.51 5.93
N ARG A 111 9.96 19.24 4.70
CA ARG A 111 10.47 20.27 3.78
C ARG A 111 9.38 21.26 3.34
N LYS A 112 8.13 20.81 3.25
CA LYS A 112 6.96 21.65 2.95
C LYS A 112 6.49 22.51 4.15
N GLY A 113 7.09 22.33 5.33
CA GLY A 113 6.73 23.08 6.54
C GLY A 113 5.47 22.59 7.23
N GLU A 114 5.02 21.36 6.95
CA GLU A 114 3.81 20.82 7.59
C GLU A 114 4.02 20.61 9.11
N PRO A 115 2.98 20.87 9.93
CA PRO A 115 3.02 20.67 11.37
C PRO A 115 3.37 19.24 11.76
N GLU A 116 3.95 19.05 12.94
CA GLU A 116 4.31 17.70 13.42
C GLU A 116 3.08 16.81 13.66
N GLU A 117 1.94 17.40 14.01
CA GLU A 117 0.65 16.73 14.24
C GLU A 117 0.17 15.98 12.99
N GLU A 118 0.41 16.54 11.80
CA GLU A 118 0.10 15.91 10.51
C GLU A 118 1.01 14.71 10.19
N ARG A 119 2.11 14.54 10.94
CA ARG A 119 3.11 13.48 10.72
C ARG A 119 3.02 12.33 11.74
N LYS A 120 2.16 12.46 12.75
CA LYS A 120 1.91 11.39 13.73
C LYS A 120 0.71 10.58 13.26
N ALA A 121 0.93 9.32 12.92
CA ALA A 121 -0.14 8.34 12.92
C ALA A 121 -0.50 8.14 14.40
N GLU A 122 -1.77 8.37 14.79
CA GLU A 122 -2.20 8.12 16.16
C GLU A 122 -1.90 6.65 16.50
N ASP A 123 -1.06 6.44 17.51
CA ASP A 123 -0.88 5.13 18.12
C ASP A 123 -2.26 4.67 18.58
N SER A 124 -2.80 3.65 17.90
CA SER A 124 -4.02 3.01 18.34
C SER A 124 -3.70 2.32 19.67
N ALA A 125 -4.22 2.91 20.75
CA ALA A 125 -4.18 2.41 22.12
C ALA A 125 -4.80 1.02 22.23
#